data_AF-A0A849UXJ2-F1
#
_entry.id   AF-A0A849UXJ2-F1
#
_cell.length_a   1.000
_cell.length_b   1.000
_cell.length_c   1.000
_cell.angle_alpha   90.00
_cell.angle_beta   90.00
_cell.angle_gamma   90.00
#
_symmetry.space_group_name_H-M   'P 1'
#
loop_
_entity.id
_entity.type
_entity.pdbx_description
1 polymer ?
#
loop_
_entity_poly.entity_id
_entity_poly.type
_entity_poly.pdbx_seq_one_letter_code
_entity_poly.pdbx_strand_id
1 'polypeptide(L)' 'MGISVTKLLIVLVIIIVVFGTKRLKNVGADLGGAIKSFRSAIREEEEKDTAKASEDKPIDGEVTSKKGDNG' A
#
# COMPACT_ATOMS: atom_id res chain seq x y z
N MET A 1 16.24 -13.40 26.75
CA MET A 1 17.05 -13.80 25.56
C MET A 1 16.19 -13.62 24.32
N GLY A 2 16.40 -12.53 23.57
CA GLY A 2 15.56 -12.19 22.42
C GLY A 2 15.83 -13.06 21.19
N ILE A 3 14.90 -13.01 20.24
CA ILE A 3 15.08 -13.54 18.89
C ILE A 3 16.19 -12.73 18.23
N SER A 4 17.38 -13.32 18.13
CA SER A 4 18.51 -12.74 17.43
C SER A 4 18.45 -13.12 15.95
N VAL A 5 18.82 -12.20 15.07
CA VAL A 5 18.85 -12.40 13.61
C VAL A 5 19.65 -13.66 13.24
N THR A 6 20.75 -13.93 13.93
CA THR A 6 21.57 -15.14 13.73
C THR A 6 20.79 -16.43 14.00
N LYS A 7 19.92 -16.43 15.02
CA LYS A 7 19.08 -17.60 15.33
C LYS A 7 18.01 -17.84 14.26
N LEU A 8 17.42 -16.77 13.74
CA LEU A 8 16.44 -16.87 12.65
C LEU A 8 17.07 -17.45 11.38
N LEU A 9 18.31 -17.06 11.05
CA LEU A 9 19.02 -17.62 9.89
C LEU A 9 19.25 -19.13 10.04
N ILE A 10 19.68 -19.60 11.22
CA ILE A 10 19.89 -21.04 11.46
C ILE A 10 18.58 -21.81 11.28
N VAL A 11 17.48 -21.32 11.84
CA VAL A 11 16.16 -21.94 11.68
C VAL A 11 15.71 -21.95 10.22
N LEU A 12 15.94 -20.85 9.49
CA LEU A 12 15.62 -20.75 8.07
C LEU A 12 16.36 -21.80 7.23
N VAL A 13 17.66 -22.02 7.50
CA VAL A 13 18.45 -23.05 6.81
C VAL A 13 17.85 -24.44 7.07
N ILE A 14 17.46 -24.76 8.31
CA ILE A 14 16.85 -26.05 8.64
C ILE A 14 15.55 -26.26 7.86
N ILE A 15 14.69 -25.24 7.79
CA ILE A 15 13.44 -25.30 7.01
C ILE A 15 13.74 -25.56 5.53
N ILE A 16 14.72 -24.86 4.95
CA ILE A 16 15.13 -25.06 3.56
C ILE A 16 15.62 -26.49 3.31
N VAL A 17 16.36 -27.09 4.26
CA VAL A 17 16.86 -28.46 4.14
C VAL A 17 15.72 -29.48 4.22
N VAL A 18 14.76 -29.28 5.12
CA VAL A 18 13.62 -30.21 5.31
C VAL A 18 12.65 -30.16 4.12
N PHE A 19 12.28 -28.95 3.68
CA PHE A 19 11.28 -28.78 2.63
C PHE A 19 11.90 -28.79 1.22
N GLY A 20 13.20 -28.52 1.11
CA GLY A 20 13.90 -28.30 -0.15
C GLY A 20 13.56 -26.93 -0.78
N THR A 21 14.51 -26.39 -1.56
CA THR A 21 14.35 -25.09 -2.22
C THR A 21 13.23 -25.08 -3.27
N LYS A 22 12.93 -26.23 -3.89
CA LYS A 22 11.90 -26.35 -4.94
C LYS A 22 10.48 -26.13 -4.40
N ARG A 23 10.16 -26.71 -3.24
CA ARG A 23 8.86 -26.50 -2.57
C ARG A 23 8.76 -25.09 -2.03
N LEU A 24 9.82 -24.60 -1.39
CA LEU A 24 9.85 -23.24 -0.85
C LEU A 24 9.72 -22.17 -1.96
N LYS A 25 10.30 -22.39 -3.14
CA LYS A 25 10.14 -21.49 -4.29
C LYS A 25 8.69 -21.46 -4.80
N ASN A 26 8.05 -22.62 -4.96
CA ASN A 26 6.67 -22.67 -5.45
C ASN A 26 5.72 -22.00 -4.47
N VAL A 27 5.76 -22.39 -3.19
CA VAL A 27 4.91 -21.79 -2.15
C VAL A 27 5.26 -20.31 -1.91
N GLY A 28 6.56 -19.97 -1.95
CA GLY A 28 7.02 -18.60 -1.79
C GLY A 28 6.62 -17.67 -2.95
N ALA A 29 6.52 -18.19 -4.17
CA ALA A 29 6.01 -17.43 -5.30
C ALA A 29 4.52 -17.09 -5.12
N ASP A 30 3.71 -18.06 -4.70
CA ASP A 30 2.27 -17.88 -4.48
C ASP A 30 2.00 -16.90 -3.33
N LEU A 31 2.65 -17.12 -2.18
CA LEU A 31 2.54 -16.24 -1.01
C LEU A 31 3.14 -14.86 -1.28
N GLY A 32 4.27 -14.80 -1.97
CA GLY A 32 4.92 -13.55 -2.34
C GLY A 32 4.07 -12.69 -3.29
N GLY A 33 3.38 -13.33 -4.24
CA GLY A 33 2.41 -12.66 -5.11
C GLY A 33 1.26 -12.02 -4.33
N ALA A 34 0.66 -12.76 -3.40
CA ALA A 34 -0.42 -12.27 -2.54
C ALA A 34 0.03 -11.09 -1.67
N ILE A 35 1.17 -11.22 -0.98
CA ILE A 35 1.72 -10.15 -0.14
C ILE A 35 2.09 -8.92 -0.97
N LYS A 36 2.63 -9.10 -2.18
CA LYS A 36 2.93 -7.99 -3.10
C LYS A 36 1.67 -7.22 -3.47
N SER A 37 0.59 -7.91 -3.84
CA SER A 37 -0.70 -7.27 -4.17
C SER A 37 -1.29 -6.52 -2.98
N PHE A 38 -1.22 -7.09 -1.78
CA PHE A 38 -1.68 -6.46 -0.54
C PHE A 38 -0.87 -5.20 -0.22
N ARG A 39 0.46 -5.26 -0.33
CA ARG A 39 1.33 -4.10 -0.11
C ARG A 39 1.12 -3.00 -1.15
N SER A 40 0.85 -3.36 -2.41
CA SER A 40 0.50 -2.39 -3.45
C SER A 40 -0.83 -1.68 -3.14
N ALA A 41 -1.87 -2.43 -2.77
CA ALA A 41 -3.18 -1.87 -2.44
C ALA A 41 -3.12 -0.87 -1.27
N ILE A 42 -2.39 -1.21 -0.20
CA ILE A 42 -2.18 -0.29 0.94
C ILE A 42 -1.45 0.98 0.49
N ARG A 43 -0.42 0.85 -0.37
CA ARG A 43 0.32 2.02 -0.84
C ARG A 43 -0.51 2.91 -1.76
N GLU A 44 -1.38 2.32 -2.59
CA GLU A 44 -2.33 3.06 -3.42
C GLU A 44 -3.40 3.79 -2.58
N GLU A 45 -3.82 3.22 -1.45
CA GLU A 45 -4.70 3.88 -0.49
C GLU A 45 -3.99 5.05 0.21
N GLU A 46 -2.76 4.86 0.69
CA GLU A 46 -1.95 5.95 1.28
C GLU A 46 -1.68 7.09 0.27
N GLU A 47 -1.35 6.75 -0.98
CA GLU A 47 -1.15 7.74 -2.06
C GLU A 47 -2.47 8.47 -2.42
N LYS A 48 -3.63 7.79 -2.37
CA LYS A 48 -4.96 8.40 -2.56
C LYS A 48 -5.36 9.34 -1.41
N ASP A 49 -5.04 9.00 -0.17
CA ASP A 49 -5.31 9.86 0.98
C ASP A 49 -4.44 11.13 0.96
N THR A 50 -3.23 11.05 0.39
CA THR A 50 -2.36 12.23 0.21
C THR A 50 -2.86 13.15 -0.92
N ALA A 51 -3.49 12.59 -1.97
CA ALA A 51 -4.07 13.36 -3.07
C ALA A 51 -5.40 14.07 -2.71
N LYS A 52 -6.19 13.52 -1.78
CA LYS A 52 -7.44 14.14 -1.31
C LYS A 52 -7.24 15.32 -0.35
N ALA A 53 -6.04 15.51 0.20
CA ALA A 53 -5.73 16.66 1.05
C ALA A 53 -5.47 17.98 0.27
N SER A 54 -5.51 17.95 -1.08
CA SER A 54 -5.23 19.11 -1.94
C SER A 54 -6.41 19.56 -2.83
N GLU A 55 -7.59 18.96 -2.73
CA GLU A 55 -8.80 19.37 -3.46
C GLU A 55 -9.94 19.78 -2.51
N ASP A 56 -9.63 20.67 -1.57
CA ASP A 56 -10.64 21.54 -0.95
C ASP A 56 -10.45 22.97 -1.49
N LYS A 57 -10.64 23.13 -2.81
CA LYS A 57 -10.96 24.45 -3.37
C LYS A 57 -12.48 24.61 -3.25
N PRO A 58 -12.99 25.51 -2.40
CA PRO A 58 -14.41 25.83 -2.42
C PRO A 58 -14.75 26.33 -3.83
N ILE A 59 -15.72 25.67 -4.46
CA ILE A 59 -16.33 26.09 -5.72
C ILE A 59 -16.90 27.49 -5.52
N ASP A 60 -16.43 28.43 -6.33
CA ASP A 60 -16.90 29.81 -6.44
C ASP A 60 -18.43 29.87 -6.56
N GLY A 61 -19.06 30.49 -5.56
CA GLY A 61 -20.38 31.09 -5.73
C GLY A 61 -20.22 32.41 -6.48
N GLU A 62 -20.25 32.34 -7.81
CA GLU A 62 -20.41 33.50 -8.70
C GLU A 62 -21.68 34.27 -8.31
N VAL A 63 -21.53 35.36 -7.53
CA VAL A 63 -22.57 36.39 -7.42
C VAL A 63 -22.56 37.16 -8.73
N THR A 64 -23.37 36.70 -9.68
CA THR A 64 -23.84 37.50 -10.80
C THR A 64 -24.65 38.70 -10.28
N SER A 65 -23.93 39.74 -9.87
CA SER A 65 -24.46 41.10 -9.74
C SER A 65 -24.64 41.67 -11.15
N LYS A 66 -25.70 41.25 -11.83
CA LYS A 66 -26.23 42.00 -12.97
C LYS A 66 -27.75 41.83 -13.04
N LYS A 67 -28.47 42.56 -12.20
CA LYS A 67 -29.84 42.98 -12.51
C LYS A 67 -30.19 44.27 -11.77
N GLY A 68 -30.26 45.37 -12.50
CA GLY A 68 -30.74 46.64 -11.97
C GLY A 68 -30.29 47.87 -12.77
N ASP A 69 -30.53 47.90 -14.07
CA ASP A 69 -30.73 49.17 -14.79
C ASP A 69 -31.86 48.98 -15.80
N ASN A 70 -33.04 49.53 -15.48
CA ASN A 70 -33.79 50.44 -16.36
C ASN A 70 -35.10 50.87 -15.67
N GLY A 71 -35.33 52.18 -15.57
CA GLY A 71 -36.58 52.79 -15.12
C GLY A 71 -36.37 54.15 -14.47
#